data_AF-A0A3P7EI43-F1
#
_entry.id   AF-A0A3P7EI43-F1
#
_cell.length_a   1.000
_cell.length_b   1.000
_cell.length_c   1.000
_cell.angle_alpha   90.00
_cell.angle_beta   90.00
_cell.angle_gamma   90.00
#
_symmetry.space_group_name_H-M   'P 1'
#
loop_
_entity.id
_entity.type
_entity.pdbx_description
1 polymer ?
#
loop_
_entity_poly.entity_id
_entity_poly.type
_entity_poly.pdbx_seq_one_letter_code
_entity_poly.pdbx_strand_id
1 'polypeptide(L)' 'MKNDKCGKCGGDGSTCKTVEGYFDERNLSPGYHNIIRLPIGATSILIEELHSTTNSLAIKNTTGYYYLNGNYQIQLTDKD' A
#
# COMPACT_ATOMS: atom_id res chain seq x y z
N MET A 1 -17.78 19.66 6.31
CA MET A 1 -17.84 18.32 6.95
C MET A 1 -16.71 17.49 6.35
N LYS A 2 -15.94 16.74 7.16
CA LYS A 2 -14.78 15.95 6.70
C LYS A 2 -15.19 14.50 6.40
N ASN A 3 -14.48 13.83 5.50
CA ASN A 3 -14.64 12.38 5.34
C ASN A 3 -14.14 11.63 6.59
N ASP A 4 -14.86 10.60 6.99
CA ASP A 4 -14.42 9.64 8.00
C ASP A 4 -13.39 8.65 7.45
N LYS A 5 -12.93 7.71 8.28
CA LYS A 5 -12.01 6.65 7.86
C LYS A 5 -12.58 5.70 6.79
N CYS A 6 -13.91 5.69 6.62
CA CYS A 6 -14.61 4.89 5.62
C CYS A 6 -14.84 5.67 4.31
N GLY A 7 -14.32 6.90 4.20
CA GLY A 7 -14.48 7.73 3.01
C GLY A 7 -15.86 8.38 2.88
N LYS A 8 -16.71 8.31 3.91
CA LYS A 8 -18.03 8.95 3.92
C LYS A 8 -17.94 10.37 4.50
N CYS A 9 -18.45 11.34 3.75
CA CYS A 9 -18.55 12.72 4.21
C CYS A 9 -19.49 12.78 5.42
N GLY A 10 -18.96 13.19 6.56
CA GLY A 10 -19.74 13.24 7.80
C GLY A 10 -20.11 11.89 8.40
N GLY A 11 -19.45 10.81 7.95
CA GLY A 11 -19.64 9.49 8.53
C GLY A 11 -19.08 9.38 9.95
N ASP A 12 -19.47 8.31 10.63
CA ASP A 12 -19.07 7.96 11.99
C ASP A 12 -18.02 6.84 12.04
N GLY A 13 -17.53 6.38 10.88
CA GLY A 13 -16.56 5.30 10.76
C GLY A 13 -17.13 3.89 10.91
N SER A 14 -18.46 3.71 10.97
CA SER A 14 -19.11 2.41 11.18
C SER A 14 -19.35 1.60 9.89
N THR A 15 -19.23 2.23 8.72
CA THR A 15 -19.66 1.62 7.44
C THR A 15 -18.58 0.80 6.75
N CYS A 16 -17.44 0.62 7.40
CA CYS A 16 -16.31 -0.15 6.91
C CYS A 16 -15.62 -0.87 8.08
N LYS A 17 -14.79 -1.86 7.76
CA LYS A 17 -13.95 -2.56 8.74
C LYS A 17 -12.48 -2.22 8.51
N THR A 18 -11.73 -2.10 9.61
CA THR A 18 -10.28 -2.01 9.56
C THR A 18 -9.69 -3.39 9.28
N VAL A 19 -8.67 -3.46 8.42
CA VAL A 19 -7.90 -4.67 8.13
C VAL A 19 -6.44 -4.32 8.36
N GLU A 20 -5.75 -5.11 9.16
CA GLU A 20 -4.34 -4.93 9.54
C GLU A 20 -3.59 -6.25 9.32
N GLY A 21 -2.28 -6.14 9.10
CA GLY A 21 -1.42 -7.30 8.87
C GLY A 21 0.02 -6.90 8.62
N TYR A 22 0.89 -7.90 8.63
CA TYR A 22 2.34 -7.76 8.43
C TYR A 22 2.82 -8.73 7.36
N PHE A 23 3.93 -8.38 6.71
CA PHE A 23 4.64 -9.26 5.79
C PHE A 23 6.10 -9.35 6.23
N ASP A 24 6.50 -10.51 6.73
CA ASP A 24 7.79 -10.76 7.40
C ASP A 24 8.53 -11.99 6.84
N GLU A 25 8.20 -12.40 5.62
CA GLU A 25 8.85 -13.54 4.94
C GLU A 25 10.35 -13.27 4.71
N ARG A 26 11.19 -14.25 5.07
CA ARG A 26 12.65 -14.07 5.11
C ARG A 26 13.38 -14.69 3.91
N ASN A 27 12.77 -15.65 3.23
CA ASN A 27 13.42 -16.44 2.17
C ASN A 27 12.87 -16.12 0.78
N LEU A 28 12.71 -14.83 0.49
CA LEU A 28 12.21 -14.36 -0.80
C LEU A 28 13.28 -14.50 -1.89
N SER A 29 12.90 -15.06 -3.03
CA SER A 29 13.75 -15.03 -4.22
C SER A 29 13.93 -13.59 -4.71
N PRO A 30 14.99 -13.28 -5.48
CA PRO A 30 15.11 -11.98 -6.14
C PRO A 30 13.87 -11.66 -6.99
N GLY A 31 13.38 -10.42 -6.90
CA GLY A 31 12.26 -9.93 -7.71
C GLY A 31 11.12 -9.32 -6.89
N TYR A 32 10.02 -9.03 -7.57
CA TYR A 32 8.81 -8.47 -6.96
C TYR A 32 7.93 -9.57 -6.39
N HIS A 33 7.47 -9.37 -5.16
CA HIS A 33 6.52 -10.26 -4.47
C HIS A 33 5.23 -9.50 -4.18
N ASN A 34 4.09 -10.12 -4.50
CA ASN A 34 2.79 -9.52 -4.18
C ASN A 34 2.49 -9.72 -2.69
N ILE A 35 2.44 -8.63 -1.94
CA ILE A 35 2.15 -8.65 -0.49
C ILE A 35 0.64 -8.56 -0.23
N ILE A 36 -0.02 -7.58 -0.85
CA ILE A 36 -1.46 -7.34 -0.71
C ILE A 36 -2.04 -6.76 -1.99
N ARG A 37 -3.29 -7.12 -2.29
CA ARG A 37 -4.11 -6.45 -3.31
C ARG A 37 -5.13 -5.56 -2.61
N LEU A 38 -5.02 -4.25 -2.82
CA LEU A 38 -5.99 -3.29 -2.29
C LEU A 38 -7.35 -3.50 -3.00
N PRO A 39 -8.43 -3.84 -2.28
CA PRO A 39 -9.73 -4.02 -2.89
C PRO A 39 -10.32 -2.66 -3.33
N ILE A 40 -11.21 -2.70 -4.31
CA ILE A 40 -11.98 -1.52 -4.71
C ILE A 40 -12.75 -1.00 -3.49
N GLY A 41 -12.66 0.31 -3.23
CA GLY A 41 -13.30 0.96 -2.09
C GLY A 41 -12.47 0.97 -0.81
N ALA A 42 -11.26 0.39 -0.79
CA ALA A 42 -10.33 0.59 0.31
C ALA A 42 -10.01 2.09 0.48
N THR A 43 -9.94 2.54 1.73
CA THR A 43 -9.69 3.93 2.13
C THR A 43 -8.83 3.94 3.38
N SER A 44 -8.22 5.09 3.70
CA SER A 44 -7.34 5.25 4.86
C SER A 44 -6.23 4.19 4.91
N ILE A 45 -5.55 4.00 3.77
CA ILE A 45 -4.56 2.96 3.55
C ILE A 45 -3.20 3.42 4.06
N LEU A 46 -2.58 2.62 4.92
CA LEU A 46 -1.21 2.79 5.40
C LEU A 46 -0.41 1.55 5.03
N ILE A 47 0.70 1.75 4.31
CA ILE A 47 1.69 0.71 4.02
C ILE A 47 3.05 1.32 4.34
N GLU A 48 3.78 0.71 5.27
CA GLU A 48 5.06 1.21 5.73
C GLU A 48 6.08 0.08 5.89
N GLU A 49 7.34 0.43 5.73
CA GLU A 49 8.46 -0.43 6.10
C GLU A 49 8.77 -0.21 7.58
N LEU A 50 8.48 -1.22 8.40
CA LEU A 50 8.57 -1.11 9.87
C LEU A 50 10.00 -1.20 10.41
N HIS A 51 10.89 -1.85 9.67
CA HIS A 51 12.29 -2.04 10.00
C HIS A 51 13.13 -1.86 8.75
N SER A 52 14.33 -1.32 8.88
CA SER A 52 15.23 -1.15 7.75
C SER A 52 15.56 -2.48 7.10
N THR A 53 15.25 -2.59 5.82
CA THR A 53 15.62 -3.70 4.94
C THR A 53 16.30 -3.18 3.69
N THR A 54 16.82 -4.09 2.87
CA THR A 54 17.26 -3.76 1.50
C THR A 54 16.13 -3.86 0.47
N ASN A 55 14.89 -4.09 0.92
CA ASN A 55 13.74 -4.21 0.04
C ASN A 55 13.17 -2.82 -0.26
N SER A 56 12.29 -2.76 -1.24
CA SER A 56 11.59 -1.52 -1.58
C SER A 56 10.15 -1.83 -1.97
N LEU A 57 9.23 -0.99 -1.51
CA LEU A 57 7.82 -1.12 -1.85
C LEU A 57 7.59 -0.73 -3.30
N ALA A 58 6.71 -1.46 -3.99
CA ALA A 58 6.24 -1.10 -5.32
C ALA A 58 4.71 -1.20 -5.37
N ILE A 59 4.11 -0.32 -6.15
CA ILE A 59 2.66 -0.27 -6.34
C ILE A 59 2.39 -0.36 -7.84
N LYS A 60 1.61 -1.36 -8.26
CA LYS A 60 1.13 -1.50 -9.63
C LYS A 60 -0.36 -1.77 -9.68
N ASN A 61 -0.99 -1.36 -10.78
CA ASN A 61 -2.37 -1.74 -11.06
C ASN A 61 -2.46 -3.15 -11.69
N THR A 62 -3.69 -3.59 -11.97
CA THR A 62 -3.96 -4.91 -12.57
C THR A 62 -3.53 -5.03 -14.03
N THR A 63 -3.23 -3.91 -14.72
CA THR A 63 -2.70 -3.93 -16.09
C THR A 63 -1.17 -3.99 -16.12
N GLY A 64 -0.52 -3.98 -14.95
CA GLY A 64 0.95 -4.00 -14.81
C GLY A 64 1.63 -2.63 -14.83
N TYR A 65 0.85 -1.53 -14.86
CA TYR A 65 1.40 -0.19 -14.76
C TYR A 65 1.80 0.13 -13.31
N TYR A 66 3.03 0.61 -13.11
CA TYR A 66 3.56 0.98 -11.79
C TYR A 66 3.26 2.45 -11.47
N TYR A 67 2.71 2.70 -10.28
CA TYR A 67 2.50 4.04 -9.70
C TYR A 67 3.66 4.48 -8.79
N LEU A 68 4.37 3.51 -8.21
CA LEU A 68 5.54 3.73 -7.36
C LEU A 68 6.47 2.55 -7.57
N ASN A 69 7.76 2.81 -7.83
CA ASN A 69 8.85 1.84 -8.03
C ASN A 69 8.49 0.71 -9.02
N GLY A 70 9.18 0.65 -10.14
CA GLY A 70 8.87 -0.30 -11.21
C GLY A 70 10.07 -0.60 -12.06
N ASN A 71 10.00 -1.68 -12.86
CA ASN A 71 11.09 -2.06 -13.77
C ASN A 71 12.47 -2.16 -13.09
N TYR A 72 12.49 -2.67 -11.85
CA TYR A 72 13.68 -2.78 -11.00
C TYR A 72 14.38 -1.44 -10.70
N GLN A 73 13.65 -0.32 -10.77
CA GLN A 73 14.15 1.00 -10.43
C GLN A 73 13.39 1.62 -9.26
N ILE A 74 14.14 2.37 -8.44
CA ILE A 74 13.60 3.19 -7.36
C ILE A 74 13.28 4.57 -7.91
N GLN A 75 12.02 4.97 -7.76
CA GLN A 75 11.54 6.30 -8.05
C GLN A 75 11.87 7.20 -6.86
N LEU A 76 12.67 8.24 -7.11
CA LEU A 76 12.79 9.35 -6.18
C LEU A 76 11.52 10.19 -6.34
N THR A 77 10.74 10.27 -5.27
CA THR A 77 9.65 11.23 -5.16
C THR A 77 10.18 12.41 -4.39
N ASP A 78 10.07 13.61 -4.97
CA ASP A 78 10.38 14.83 -4.25
C ASP A 78 9.47 14.88 -3.01
N LYS A 79 10.09 14.98 -1.84
CA LYS A 79 9.37 15.34 -0.62
C LYS A 79 9.14 16.85 -0.69
N ASP A 80 8.07 17.24 -1.38
CA ASP A 80 7.50 18.58 -1.20
C ASP A 80 6.99 18.76 0.25
#